data_AF-A0A2H3SZJ9-F1
#
_entry.id   AF-A0A2H3SZJ9-F1
#
_cell.length_a   1.000
_cell.length_b   1.000
_cell.length_c   1.000
_cell.angle_alpha   90.00
_cell.angle_beta   90.00
_cell.angle_gamma   90.00
#
_symmetry.space_group_name_H-M   'P 1'
#
loop_
_entity.id
_entity.type
_entity.pdbx_description
1 polymer ?
#
loop_
_entity_poly.entity_id
_entity_poly.type
_entity_poly.pdbx_seq_one_letter_code
_entity_poly.pdbx_strand_id
1 'polypeptide(L)'
;MTTDNLHPDYSILSGIPMIKGSMSNLENTVEESCDIILGNFTACTFSIHLNTPAAGSPEHVLVRLESSSDRFATVAALQKLAYSQLPDLIPRVLDIGVTSTAQGQRLEYSVTEFVSDAVTLEQEWDKLDGPAQKD
;
A
#
# COMPACT_ATOMS: atom_id res chain seq x y z
N MET A 1 -4.00 23.01 16.91
CA MET A 1 -3.25 22.48 15.76
C MET A 1 -4.24 21.65 14.97
N THR A 2 -4.74 22.20 13.86
CA THR A 2 -5.62 21.49 12.93
C THR A 2 -4.80 20.40 12.28
N THR A 3 -5.17 19.14 12.51
CA THR A 3 -4.79 18.05 11.62
C THR A 3 -5.48 18.37 10.30
N ASP A 4 -4.80 19.05 9.39
CA ASP A 4 -5.26 19.13 8.01
C ASP A 4 -5.42 17.68 7.55
N ASN A 5 -6.66 17.28 7.29
CA ASN A 5 -6.97 15.95 6.82
C ASN A 5 -6.30 15.78 5.45
N LEU A 6 -5.11 15.18 5.47
CA LEU A 6 -4.37 14.80 4.27
C LEU A 6 -5.14 13.66 3.61
N HIS A 7 -6.13 14.02 2.79
CA HIS A 7 -6.81 13.06 1.95
C HIS A 7 -5.96 12.76 0.71
N PRO A 8 -5.83 11.49 0.29
CA PRO A 8 -5.21 11.17 -0.98
C PRO A 8 -5.94 11.87 -2.13
N ASP A 9 -5.20 12.34 -3.12
CA ASP A 9 -5.77 12.97 -4.32
C ASP A 9 -6.61 11.94 -5.09
N TYR A 10 -7.92 12.17 -5.10
CA TYR A 10 -8.92 11.30 -5.74
C TYR A 10 -8.65 11.04 -7.23
N SER A 11 -8.03 12.01 -7.92
CA SER A 11 -7.67 11.83 -9.32
C SER A 11 -6.70 10.65 -9.50
N ILE A 12 -5.77 10.48 -8.57
CA ILE A 12 -4.79 9.39 -8.53
C ILE A 12 -5.51 8.04 -8.31
N LEU A 13 -6.40 7.97 -7.31
CA LEU A 13 -7.11 6.74 -6.95
C LEU A 13 -8.05 6.27 -8.07
N SER A 14 -8.72 7.21 -8.73
CA SER A 14 -9.59 6.90 -9.88
C SER A 14 -8.83 6.34 -11.09
N GLY A 15 -7.51 6.56 -11.16
CA GLY A 15 -6.61 6.03 -12.17
C GLY A 15 -6.09 4.61 -11.87
N ILE A 16 -6.35 4.06 -10.68
CA ILE A 16 -5.96 2.69 -10.30
C ILE A 16 -7.15 1.75 -10.56
N PRO A 17 -7.09 0.87 -11.58
CA PRO A 17 -8.24 0.05 -11.99
C PRO A 17 -8.81 -0.82 -10.87
N MET A 18 -7.94 -1.41 -10.04
CA MET A 18 -8.35 -2.24 -8.91
C MET A 18 -9.16 -1.49 -7.85
N ILE A 19 -8.92 -0.18 -7.70
CA ILE A 19 -9.57 0.66 -6.67
C ILE A 19 -10.84 1.31 -7.24
N LYS A 20 -10.80 1.74 -8.51
CA LYS A 20 -11.88 2.47 -9.18
C LYS A 20 -13.25 1.78 -9.08
N GLY A 21 -13.29 0.45 -9.16
CA GLY A 21 -14.54 -0.32 -9.13
C GLY A 21 -15.12 -0.56 -7.74
N SER A 22 -14.30 -0.46 -6.69
CA SER A 22 -14.68 -0.77 -5.30
C SER A 22 -15.11 0.47 -4.50
N MET A 23 -15.03 1.66 -5.10
CA MET A 23 -15.41 2.93 -4.49
C MET A 23 -16.73 3.43 -5.08
N SER A 24 -17.84 2.77 -4.75
CA SER A 24 -19.19 3.24 -5.10
C SER A 24 -19.54 4.48 -4.27
N ASN A 25 -19.53 5.67 -4.90
CA ASN A 25 -19.76 7.02 -4.34
C ASN A 25 -18.50 7.73 -3.79
N LEU A 26 -17.58 8.04 -4.71
CA LEU A 26 -16.27 8.63 -4.45
C LEU A 26 -16.28 10.01 -3.75
N GLU A 27 -17.39 10.77 -3.80
CA GLU A 27 -17.45 12.12 -3.20
C GLU A 27 -17.85 12.16 -1.71
N ASN A 28 -18.47 11.09 -1.17
CA ASN A 28 -18.94 11.04 0.23
C ASN A 28 -18.30 9.91 1.07
N THR A 29 -17.42 9.07 0.49
CA THR A 29 -16.98 7.79 1.11
C THR A 29 -15.51 7.77 1.51
N VAL A 30 -14.72 8.80 1.20
CA VAL A 30 -13.27 8.85 1.55
C VAL A 30 -13.01 9.54 2.90
N GLU A 31 -14.07 9.85 3.65
CA GLU A 31 -13.94 10.17 5.08
C GLU A 31 -13.59 8.96 5.94
N GLU A 32 -13.69 7.72 5.46
CA GLU A 32 -13.35 6.54 6.27
C GLU A 32 -12.50 5.52 5.49
N SER A 33 -11.33 5.19 6.09
CA SER A 33 -10.42 4.05 5.83
C SER A 33 -9.19 4.21 4.93
N CYS A 34 -8.66 5.43 4.77
CA CYS A 34 -7.31 5.60 4.23
C CYS A 34 -6.33 5.98 5.34
N ASP A 35 -5.36 5.12 5.64
CA ASP A 35 -4.30 5.42 6.61
C ASP A 35 -2.96 5.62 5.89
N ILE A 36 -2.36 6.81 6.06
CA ILE A 36 -1.03 7.10 5.52
C ILE A 36 0.00 6.41 6.40
N ILE A 37 0.79 5.50 5.80
CA ILE A 37 1.85 4.75 6.50
C ILE A 37 3.19 5.46 6.35
N LEU A 38 3.52 5.92 5.15
CA LEU A 38 4.79 6.56 4.85
C LEU A 38 4.64 7.59 3.74
N GLY A 39 5.22 8.76 3.92
CA GLY A 39 5.29 9.80 2.88
C GLY A 39 6.64 10.48 2.87
N ASN A 40 7.25 10.60 1.70
CA ASN A 40 8.43 11.43 1.45
C ASN A 40 8.28 12.16 0.11
N PHE A 41 9.31 12.92 -0.28
CA PHE A 41 9.26 13.74 -1.50
C PHE A 41 9.07 12.95 -2.81
N THR A 42 9.38 11.65 -2.81
CA THR A 42 9.37 10.81 -4.00
C THR A 42 8.39 9.65 -3.92
N ALA A 43 7.84 9.35 -2.75
CA ALA A 43 6.99 8.19 -2.54
C ALA A 43 5.91 8.45 -1.47
N CYS A 44 4.74 7.85 -1.67
CA CYS A 44 3.66 7.82 -0.70
C CYS A 44 3.13 6.38 -0.57
N THR A 45 2.91 5.90 0.64
CA THR A 45 2.37 4.56 0.92
C THR A 45 1.26 4.68 1.95
N PHE A 46 0.11 4.12 1.62
CA PHE A 46 -1.10 4.18 2.44
C PHE A 46 -1.94 2.92 2.27
N SER A 47 -2.72 2.56 3.28
CA SER A 47 -3.69 1.48 3.20
C SER A 47 -5.07 1.99 2.80
N ILE A 48 -5.88 1.13 2.19
CA ILE A 48 -7.29 1.39 1.88
C ILE A 48 -8.13 0.17 2.31
N HIS A 49 -9.24 0.40 3.00
CA HIS A 49 -10.31 -0.59 3.13
C HIS A 49 -11.26 -0.49 1.94
N LEU A 50 -11.43 -1.59 1.21
CA LEU A 50 -12.33 -1.73 0.07
C LEU A 50 -13.69 -2.22 0.57
N ASN A 51 -14.72 -1.37 0.48
CA ASN A 51 -16.07 -1.71 0.95
C ASN A 51 -16.78 -2.76 0.08
N THR A 52 -16.41 -2.83 -1.20
CA THR A 52 -16.96 -3.79 -2.17
C THR A 52 -15.81 -4.42 -2.97
N PRO A 53 -15.01 -5.30 -2.35
CA PRO A 53 -13.93 -5.97 -3.05
C PRO A 53 -14.51 -6.85 -4.16
N ALA A 54 -13.80 -6.93 -5.30
CA ALA A 54 -14.11 -7.92 -6.32
C ALA A 54 -14.00 -9.33 -5.74
N ALA A 55 -14.77 -10.28 -6.27
CA ALA A 55 -14.73 -11.67 -5.81
C ALA A 55 -13.30 -12.23 -5.85
N GLY A 56 -12.78 -12.62 -4.67
CA GLY A 56 -11.40 -13.13 -4.52
C GLY A 56 -10.32 -12.07 -4.35
N SER A 57 -10.67 -10.79 -4.18
CA SER A 57 -9.74 -9.72 -3.81
C SER A 57 -9.80 -9.41 -2.31
N PRO A 58 -8.70 -8.95 -1.69
CA PRO A 58 -8.67 -8.63 -0.27
C PRO A 58 -9.47 -7.37 0.06
N GLU A 59 -10.05 -7.33 1.26
CA GLU A 59 -10.76 -6.16 1.81
C GLU A 59 -9.80 -5.03 2.17
N HIS A 60 -8.57 -5.33 2.58
CA HIS A 60 -7.54 -4.32 2.85
C HIS A 60 -6.40 -4.43 1.83
N VAL A 61 -6.02 -3.30 1.26
CA VAL A 61 -4.89 -3.20 0.33
C VAL A 61 -3.90 -2.15 0.78
N LEU A 62 -2.64 -2.34 0.39
CA LEU A 62 -1.60 -1.34 0.51
C LEU A 62 -1.31 -0.75 -0.85
N VAL A 63 -1.31 0.57 -0.94
CA VAL A 63 -1.01 1.32 -2.16
C VAL A 63 0.29 2.07 -1.96
N ARG A 64 1.25 1.87 -2.87
CA ARG A 64 2.48 2.64 -2.95
C ARG A 64 2.48 3.42 -4.26
N LEU A 65 2.70 4.72 -4.16
CA LEU A 65 2.91 5.64 -5.26
C LEU A 65 4.36 6.09 -5.26
N GLU A 66 4.96 6.20 -6.45
CA GLU A 66 6.28 6.77 -6.65
C GLU A 66 6.30 7.76 -7.80
N SER A 67 7.08 8.83 -7.63
CA SER A 67 7.55 9.61 -8.77
C SER A 67 8.40 8.68 -9.65
N SER A 68 8.07 8.63 -10.95
CA SER A 68 8.68 7.75 -11.96
C SER A 68 10.15 7.40 -11.66
N SER A 69 10.43 6.11 -11.46
CA SER A 69 11.79 5.60 -11.27
C SER A 69 12.04 4.39 -12.15
N ASP A 70 13.26 4.28 -12.71
CA ASP A 70 13.63 3.13 -13.55
C ASP A 70 13.65 1.79 -12.79
N ARG A 71 13.39 1.82 -11.47
CA ARG A 71 13.50 0.67 -10.57
C ARG A 71 12.16 0.12 -10.13
N PHE A 72 11.06 0.87 -10.29
CA PHE A 72 9.76 0.48 -9.77
C PHE A 72 9.30 -0.88 -10.31
N ALA A 73 9.32 -1.04 -11.63
CA ALA A 73 8.94 -2.29 -12.29
C ALA A 73 9.84 -3.46 -11.86
N THR A 74 11.15 -3.22 -11.66
CA THR A 74 12.08 -4.24 -11.18
C THR A 74 11.74 -4.69 -9.76
N VAL A 75 11.45 -3.76 -8.85
CA VAL A 75 11.05 -4.09 -7.47
C VAL A 75 9.75 -4.89 -7.46
N ALA A 76 8.75 -4.48 -8.24
CA ALA A 76 7.51 -5.22 -8.36
C ALA A 76 7.72 -6.65 -8.91
N ALA A 77 8.61 -6.81 -9.90
CA ALA A 77 8.93 -8.13 -10.44
C ALA A 77 9.64 -9.02 -9.40
N LEU A 78 10.58 -8.46 -8.64
CA LEU A 78 11.26 -9.16 -7.54
C LEU A 78 10.27 -9.57 -6.45
N GLN A 79 9.32 -8.71 -6.09
CA GLN A 79 8.30 -9.05 -5.10
C GLN A 79 7.36 -10.16 -5.59
N LYS A 80 6.95 -10.13 -6.87
CA LYS A 80 6.17 -11.23 -7.48
C LYS A 80 6.93 -12.55 -7.47
N LEU A 81 8.23 -12.53 -7.75
CA LEU A 81 9.09 -13.70 -7.66
C LEU A 81 9.21 -14.20 -6.22
N ALA A 82 9.45 -13.30 -5.26
CA ALA A 82 9.58 -13.64 -3.86
C ALA A 82 8.29 -14.25 -3.29
N TYR A 83 7.12 -13.70 -3.66
CA TYR A 83 5.80 -14.27 -3.34
C TYR A 83 5.67 -15.72 -3.81
N SER A 84 6.15 -16.03 -5.02
CA SER A 84 6.09 -17.41 -5.55
C SER A 84 6.90 -18.42 -4.73
N GLN A 85 7.89 -17.95 -3.98
CA GLN A 85 8.75 -18.79 -3.15
C GLN A 85 8.32 -18.79 -1.68
N LEU A 86 7.79 -17.67 -1.18
CA LEU A 86 7.47 -17.43 0.23
C LEU A 86 6.12 -16.71 0.37
N PRO A 87 5.00 -17.35 -0.01
CA PRO A 87 3.68 -16.71 -0.02
C PRO A 87 3.16 -16.33 1.36
N ASP A 88 3.67 -16.97 2.42
CA ASP A 88 3.27 -16.69 3.81
C ASP A 88 4.02 -15.48 4.41
N LEU A 89 5.08 -15.00 3.76
CA LEU A 89 5.93 -13.91 4.26
C LEU A 89 5.91 -12.67 3.38
N ILE A 90 5.72 -12.86 2.08
CA ILE A 90 5.75 -11.77 1.10
C ILE A 90 4.30 -11.47 0.72
N PRO A 91 3.83 -10.22 0.78
CA PRO A 91 2.49 -9.87 0.33
C PRO A 91 2.38 -10.01 -1.19
N ARG A 92 1.24 -10.52 -1.68
CA ARG A 92 0.98 -10.60 -3.12
C ARG A 92 0.92 -9.20 -3.72
N VAL A 93 1.53 -9.03 -4.89
CA VAL A 93 1.32 -7.87 -5.76
C VAL A 93 0.05 -8.10 -6.59
N LEU A 94 -0.97 -7.29 -6.34
CA LEU A 94 -2.30 -7.42 -6.94
C LEU A 94 -2.40 -6.61 -8.24
N ASP A 95 -1.82 -5.41 -8.24
CA ASP A 95 -1.83 -4.52 -9.40
C ASP A 95 -0.55 -3.68 -9.46
N ILE A 96 -0.12 -3.32 -10.67
CA ILE A 96 0.96 -2.37 -10.91
C ILE A 96 0.65 -1.56 -12.16
N GLY A 97 1.04 -0.29 -12.14
CA GLY A 97 0.86 0.52 -13.32
C GLY A 97 1.29 1.94 -13.13
N VAL A 98 0.62 2.80 -13.89
CA VAL A 98 0.86 4.23 -13.92
C VAL A 98 -0.46 4.94 -13.77
N THR A 99 -0.47 5.96 -12.93
CA THR A 99 -1.58 6.90 -12.76
C THR A 99 -1.07 8.32 -12.93
N SER A 100 -1.97 9.30 -12.94
CA SER A 100 -1.63 10.70 -13.04
C SER A 100 -2.41 11.52 -12.02
N THR A 101 -1.75 12.55 -11.46
CA THR A 101 -2.45 13.57 -10.66
C THR A 101 -3.37 14.43 -11.54
N ALA A 102 -4.24 15.21 -10.92
CA ALA A 102 -5.11 16.17 -11.62
C ALA A 102 -4.31 17.19 -12.45
N GLN A 103 -3.07 17.47 -12.07
CA GLN A 103 -2.15 18.37 -12.79
C GLN A 103 -1.36 17.65 -13.90
N GLY A 104 -1.64 16.37 -14.15
CA GLY A 104 -1.00 15.58 -15.20
C GLY A 104 0.37 15.01 -14.81
N GLN A 105 0.77 15.09 -13.54
CA GLN A 105 2.02 14.47 -13.11
C GLN A 105 1.87 12.96 -13.08
N ARG A 106 2.76 12.28 -13.82
CA ARG A 106 2.78 10.81 -13.92
C ARG A 106 3.42 10.19 -12.69
N LEU A 107 2.74 9.21 -12.10
CA LEU A 107 3.20 8.43 -10.95
C LEU A 107 3.12 6.94 -11.27
N GLU A 108 4.07 6.17 -10.80
CA GLU A 108 3.99 4.70 -10.80
C GLU A 108 3.29 4.25 -9.53
N TYR A 109 2.52 3.16 -9.63
CA TYR A 109 1.83 2.59 -8.47
C TYR A 109 1.97 1.08 -8.39
N SER A 110 1.89 0.57 -7.17
CA SER A 110 1.71 -0.84 -6.88
C SER A 110 0.64 -0.99 -5.80
N VAL A 111 -0.23 -1.97 -5.99
CA VAL A 111 -1.21 -2.40 -5.01
C VAL A 111 -0.82 -3.79 -4.54
N THR A 112 -0.71 -3.97 -3.23
CA THR A 112 -0.40 -5.26 -2.60
C THR A 112 -1.45 -5.63 -1.57
N GLU A 113 -1.47 -6.90 -1.18
CA GLU A 113 -2.17 -7.31 0.04
C GLU A 113 -1.65 -6.51 1.24
N PHE A 114 -2.55 -6.14 2.14
CA PHE A 114 -2.20 -5.58 3.43
C PHE A 114 -2.14 -6.73 4.45
N VAL A 115 -1.03 -6.82 5.19
CA VAL A 115 -0.83 -7.85 6.23
C VAL A 115 -1.15 -7.21 7.57
N SER A 116 -2.38 -7.42 8.06
CA SER A 116 -2.91 -6.77 9.27
C SER A 116 -2.39 -7.36 10.57
N ASP A 117 -1.89 -8.60 10.53
CA ASP A 117 -1.30 -9.34 11.64
C ASP A 117 0.23 -9.26 11.66
N ALA A 118 0.83 -8.43 10.81
CA ALA A 118 2.26 -8.18 10.84
C ALA A 118 2.66 -7.51 12.17
N VAL A 119 3.60 -8.11 12.87
CA VAL A 119 4.28 -7.51 14.02
C VAL A 119 5.52 -6.77 13.54
N THR A 120 5.71 -5.54 14.01
CA THR A 120 6.92 -4.80 13.66
C THR A 120 8.11 -5.38 14.43
N LEU A 121 9.30 -5.24 13.87
CA LEU A 121 10.50 -5.76 14.52
C LEU A 121 10.73 -5.07 15.87
N GLU A 122 10.37 -3.80 16.01
CA GLU A 122 10.42 -3.04 17.27
C GLU A 122 9.52 -3.62 18.36
N GLN A 123 8.37 -4.20 18.00
CA GLN A 123 7.45 -4.84 18.95
C GLN A 123 7.98 -6.19 19.46
N GLU A 124 8.80 -6.86 18.65
CA GLU A 124 9.36 -8.16 18.96
C GLU A 124 10.83 -8.10 19.40
N TRP A 125 11.50 -6.95 19.24
CA TRP A 125 12.94 -6.80 19.49
C TRP A 125 13.30 -7.21 20.92
N ASP A 126 12.53 -6.73 21.90
CA ASP A 126 12.74 -7.04 23.33
C ASP A 126 12.55 -8.53 23.66
N LYS A 127 11.90 -9.31 22.79
CA LYS A 127 11.68 -10.75 22.96
C LYS A 127 12.78 -11.59 22.28
N LEU A 128 13.58 -10.99 21.40
CA LEU A 128 14.71 -11.63 20.73
C LEU A 128 15.97 -11.67 21.59
N ASP A 129 16.04 -10.82 22.63
CA ASP A 129 17.06 -10.90 23.67
C ASP A 129 16.79 -12.16 24.52
N GLY A 130 17.36 -13.28 24.09
CA GLY A 130 17.39 -14.52 24.86
C GLY A 130 18.03 -14.30 26.24
N PRO A 131 17.81 -15.21 27.21
CA PRO A 131 18.44 -15.08 28.52
C PRO A 131 19.94 -14.97 28.31
N ALA A 132 20.52 -13.85 28.75
CA ALA A 132 21.96 -13.58 28.67
C ALA A 132 22.71 -14.88 29.00
N GLN A 133 23.46 -15.39 28.02
CA GLN A 133 24.30 -16.57 28.21
C GLN A 133 25.18 -16.29 29.43
N LYS A 134 24.87 -16.97 30.53
CA LYS A 134 25.75 -17.02 31.70
C LYS A 134 26.92 -17.90 31.29
N ASP A 135 28.02 -17.24 30.93
CA ASP A 135 29.35 -17.86 30.92
C ASP A 135 29.73 -18.39 32.31
#